data_AF-A0A7X8AVP9-F1
#
_entry.id   AF-A0A7X8AVP9-F1
#
_cell.length_a   1.000
_cell.length_b   1.000
_cell.length_c   1.000
_cell.angle_alpha   90.00
_cell.angle_beta   90.00
_cell.angle_gamma   90.00
#
_symmetry.space_group_name_H-M   'P 1'
#
loop_
_entity.id
_entity.type
_entity.pdbx_description
1 polymer ?
#
loop_
_entity_poly.entity_id
_entity_poly.type
_entity_poly.pdbx_seq_one_letter_code
_entity_poly.pdbx_strand_id
1 'polypeptide(L)' 'MNKQKPILNPKHRTTIGGQALIEGVMMRGPKQIATAVRKPDGDIEIKTQDLNT' A
#
# COMPACT_ATOMS: atom_id res chain seq x y z
N MET A 1 -18.35 2.14 38.93
CA MET A 1 -17.89 3.11 37.92
C MET A 1 -17.68 2.35 36.61
N ASN A 2 -18.74 2.20 35.80
CA ASN A 2 -18.72 1.38 34.59
C ASN A 2 -17.98 2.09 33.46
N LYS A 3 -16.73 1.70 33.20
CA LYS A 3 -16.03 2.09 31.97
C LYS A 3 -16.59 1.26 30.82
N GLN A 4 -17.61 1.77 30.12
CA GLN A 4 -17.98 1.27 28.80
C GLN A 4 -16.77 1.47 27.87
N LYS A 5 -16.14 0.35 27.51
CA LYS A 5 -15.06 0.32 26.52
C LYS A 5 -15.66 0.77 25.18
N PRO A 6 -15.11 1.79 24.50
CA PRO A 6 -15.66 2.21 23.22
C PRO A 6 -15.57 1.04 22.23
N ILE A 7 -16.72 0.71 21.65
CA ILE A 7 -16.85 -0.29 20.59
C ILE A 7 -16.10 0.28 19.39
N LEU A 8 -14.89 -0.23 19.13
CA LEU A 8 -14.07 0.16 17.98
C LEU A 8 -14.81 -0.26 16.71
N ASN A 9 -15.50 0.71 16.10
CA ASN A 9 -16.14 0.56 14.80
C ASN A 9 -15.11 0.08 13.76
N PRO A 10 -15.48 -0.82 12.84
CA PRO A 10 -14.56 -1.65 12.10
C PRO A 10 -13.54 -0.84 11.32
N LYS A 11 -12.26 -1.18 11.57
CA LYS A 11 -11.06 -0.69 10.89
C LYS A 11 -11.32 -0.69 9.37
N HIS A 12 -11.46 0.48 8.76
CA HIS A 12 -11.66 0.61 7.31
C HIS A 12 -10.48 -0.04 6.58
N ARG A 13 -10.69 -1.27 6.07
CA ARG A 13 -9.67 -2.01 5.32
C ARG A 13 -9.77 -1.56 3.87
N THR A 14 -8.76 -0.86 3.39
CA THR A 14 -8.65 -0.48 1.98
C THR A 14 -8.35 -1.72 1.12
N THR A 15 -8.77 -1.70 -0.14
CA THR A 15 -8.39 -2.71 -1.14
C THR A 15 -6.97 -2.54 -1.69
N ILE A 16 -6.20 -1.64 -1.06
CA ILE A 16 -4.80 -1.37 -1.37
C ILE A 16 -3.92 -2.12 -0.37
N GLY A 17 -2.97 -2.89 -0.88
CA GLY A 17 -1.95 -3.59 -0.11
C GLY A 17 -0.65 -3.68 -0.89
N GLY A 18 0.43 -4.16 -0.28
CA GLY A 18 1.74 -4.13 -0.94
C GLY A 18 2.73 -5.15 -0.41
N GLN A 19 3.90 -5.16 -1.01
CA GLN A 19 5.06 -5.97 -0.63
C GLN A 19 6.31 -5.10 -0.61
N ALA A 20 7.25 -5.44 0.28
CA ALA A 20 8.56 -4.83 0.30
C ALA A 20 9.45 -5.43 -0.80
N LEU A 21 10.27 -4.58 -1.41
CA LEU A 21 11.32 -4.96 -2.36
C LEU A 21 12.67 -4.58 -1.75
N ILE A 22 13.77 -5.10 -2.31
CA ILE A 22 15.13 -4.82 -1.80
C ILE A 22 15.40 -3.31 -1.78
N GLU A 23 15.11 -2.63 -2.89
CA GLU A 23 15.36 -1.19 -3.08
C GLU A 23 14.07 -0.36 -3.18
N GLY A 24 12.96 -0.87 -2.65
CA GLY A 24 11.68 -0.22 -2.92
C GLY A 24 10.45 -0.87 -2.31
N VAL A 25 9.30 -0.49 -2.85
CA VAL A 25 8.00 -1.00 -2.44
C VAL A 25 7.11 -1.22 -3.65
N MET A 26 6.27 -2.25 -3.58
CA MET A 26 5.21 -2.49 -4.55
C MET A 26 3.85 -2.33 -3.86
N MET A 27 2.97 -1.54 -4.43
CA MET A 27 1.58 -1.35 -3.99
C MET A 27 0.62 -1.85 -5.07
N ARG A 28 -0.36 -2.64 -4.68
CA ARG A 28 -1.47 -3.12 -5.52
C ARG A 28 -2.76 -2.53 -5.01
N GLY A 29 -3.41 -1.74 -5.85
CA GLY A 29 -4.79 -1.32 -5.69
C GLY A 29 -5.75 -2.19 -6.52
N PRO A 30 -7.05 -1.84 -6.53
CA PRO A 30 -8.05 -2.62 -7.25
C PRO A 30 -7.92 -2.53 -8.78
N LYS A 31 -7.36 -1.44 -9.32
CA LYS A 31 -7.25 -1.19 -10.76
C LYS A 31 -5.83 -1.17 -11.29
N GLN A 32 -4.83 -1.03 -10.41
CA GLN A 32 -3.45 -0.76 -10.79
C GLN A 32 -2.47 -1.36 -9.80
N ILE A 33 -1.27 -1.66 -10.29
CA ILE A 33 -0.07 -1.93 -9.49
C ILE A 33 0.91 -0.78 -9.72
N ALA A 34 1.51 -0.28 -8.64
CA ALA A 34 2.57 0.71 -8.67
C ALA A 34 3.80 0.16 -7.95
N THR A 35 4.97 0.27 -8.59
CA THR A 35 6.25 -0.11 -8.01
C THR A 35 7.16 1.10 -7.97
N ALA A 36 7.69 1.42 -6.79
CA ALA A 36 8.66 2.48 -6.59
C ALA A 36 10.01 1.87 -6.20
N VAL A 37 11.09 2.22 -6.89
CA VAL A 37 12.45 1.74 -6.62
C VAL A 37 13.44 2.89 -6.58
N ARG A 38 14.42 2.80 -5.69
CA ARG A 38 15.55 3.73 -5.63
C ARG A 38 16.60 3.34 -6.67
N LYS A 39 17.02 4.30 -7.47
CA LYS A 39 18.14 4.18 -8.42
C LYS A 39 19.48 4.42 -7.72
N PRO A 40 20.61 4.00 -8.32
CA PRO A 40 21.93 4.25 -7.77
C PRO A 40 22.29 5.74 -7.61
N ASP A 41 21.69 6.62 -8.42
CA ASP A 41 21.86 8.08 -8.33
C ASP A 41 21.03 8.72 -7.20
N GLY A 42 20.19 7.93 -6.52
CA GLY A 42 19.34 8.37 -5.41
C GLY A 42 17.92 8.74 -5.82
N ASP A 43 17.62 8.82 -7.12
CA ASP A 43 16.27 9.11 -7.60
C ASP A 43 15.32 7.93 -7.40
N ILE A 44 14.01 8.20 -7.35
CA ILE A 44 12.99 7.16 -7.29
C ILE A 44 12.33 7.01 -8.65
N GLU A 45 12.43 5.82 -9.24
CA GLU A 45 11.62 5.45 -10.40
C GLU A 45 10.30 4.86 -9.94
N ILE A 46 9.21 5.30 -10.56
CA ILE A 46 7.88 4.73 -10.34
C ILE A 46 7.37 4.15 -11.64
N LYS A 47 6.96 2.88 -11.59
CA LYS A 47 6.29 2.21 -12.69
C LYS A 47 4.88 1.82 -12.27
N THR A 48 3.89 2.25 -13.05
CA THR A 48 2.48 1.88 -12.85
C THR A 48 2.01 0.97 -13.98
N GLN A 49 1.16 0.00 -13.63
CA GLN A 49 0.55 -0.94 -14.56
C GLN A 49 -0.93 -1.08 -14.25
N ASP A 50 -1.77 -1.03 -15.28
CA ASP A 50 -3.20 -1.31 -15.13
C ASP A 50 -3.43 -2.81 -14.94
N LEU A 51 -4.40 -3.13 -14.09
CA LEU A 51 -4.87 -4.49 -13.86
C LEU A 51 -6.17 -4.69 -14.64
N ASN A 52 -6.18 -5.66 -15.54
CA ASN A 52 -7.39 -6.18 -16.16
C ASN A 52 -7.92 -7.36 -15.33
N THR A 53 -8.27 -7.10 -14.06
CA THR A 53 -8.77 -8.10 -13.10
C THR A 53 -10.27 -8.04 -12.99
#